data_AF-A0A952EXB5-F1
#
_entry.id   AF-A0A952EXB5-F1
#
_cell.length_a   1.000
_cell.length_b   1.000
_cell.length_c   1.000
_cell.angle_alpha   90.00
_cell.angle_beta   90.00
_cell.angle_gamma   90.00
#
_symmetry.space_group_name_H-M   'P 1'
#
loop_
_entity.id
_entity.type
_entity.pdbx_description
1 polymer ?
#
loop_
_entity_poly.entity_id
_entity_poly.type
_entity_poly.pdbx_seq_one_letter_code
_entity_poly.pdbx_strand_id
1 'polypeptide(L)' 'MPAGRRRMRVRPRLLAGAERDRVWRAFVDMYPQAEHYTGFTDRELPLIALEPAGT' A
#
# COMPACT_ATOMS: atom_id res chain seq x y z
N MET A 1 -16.27 8.19 15.31
CA MET A 1 -14.95 7.69 15.77
C MET A 1 -13.89 8.71 15.39
N PRO A 2 -13.31 9.51 16.30
CA PRO A 2 -12.21 10.39 15.91
C PRO A 2 -10.98 9.52 15.65
N ALA A 3 -10.60 9.38 14.39
CA ALA A 3 -9.31 8.80 14.03
C ALA A 3 -8.22 9.59 14.77
N GLY A 4 -7.49 8.90 15.63
CA GLY A 4 -6.55 9.48 16.58
C GLY A 4 -5.56 10.42 15.89
N ARG A 5 -5.39 11.61 16.46
CA ARG A 5 -4.41 12.63 16.05
C ARG A 5 -2.98 12.20 16.38
N ARG A 6 -2.54 11.01 15.93
CA ARG A 6 -1.14 10.59 16.01
C ARG A 6 -0.48 10.87 14.66
N ARG A 7 0.25 11.98 14.58
CA ARG A 7 1.19 12.23 13.49
C ARG A 7 2.41 11.35 13.75
N MET A 8 2.67 10.40 12.86
CA MET A 8 3.85 9.53 12.91
C MET A 8 4.78 9.92 11.77
N ARG A 9 6.08 10.07 12.04
CA ARG A 9 7.07 10.18 10.98
C ARG A 9 7.13 8.82 10.29
N VAL A 10 6.96 8.81 8.98
CA VAL A 10 7.04 7.61 8.15
C VAL A 10 8.08 7.82 7.06
N ARG A 11 8.74 6.75 6.65
CA ARG A 11 9.59 6.70 5.48
C ARG A 11 8.79 6.01 4.37
N PRO A 12 8.46 6.73 3.27
CA PRO A 12 7.88 6.10 2.10
C PRO A 12 8.96 5.27 1.40
N ARG A 13 8.65 4.00 1.13
CA ARG A 13 9.48 3.09 0.35
C ARG A 13 8.67 2.57 -0.82
N LEU A 14 9.17 2.80 -2.04
CA LEU A 14 8.56 2.22 -3.24
C LEU A 14 8.80 0.71 -3.23
N LEU A 15 7.72 -0.07 -3.25
CA LEU A 15 7.77 -1.52 -3.38
C LEU A 15 7.88 -1.88 -4.86
N ALA A 16 8.81 -2.77 -5.18
CA ALA A 16 9.03 -3.27 -6.53
C ALA A 16 9.15 -4.81 -6.54
N GLY A 17 8.81 -5.42 -7.67
CA GLY A 17 8.93 -6.87 -7.88
C GLY A 17 8.16 -7.72 -6.85
N ALA A 18 8.80 -8.77 -6.35
CA ALA A 18 8.15 -9.78 -5.51
C ALA A 18 7.59 -9.26 -4.18
N GLU A 19 8.15 -8.17 -3.63
CA GLU A 19 7.65 -7.55 -2.40
C GLU A 19 6.29 -6.85 -2.65
N ARG A 20 6.17 -6.18 -3.80
CA ARG A 20 4.92 -5.58 -4.26
C ARG A 20 3.84 -6.65 -4.42
N ASP A 21 4.13 -7.77 -5.08
CA ASP A 21 3.12 -8.82 -5.32
C ASP A 21 2.55 -9.40 -4.04
N ARG A 22 3.39 -9.60 -3.01
CA ARG A 22 2.95 -10.08 -1.70
C ARG A 22 2.04 -9.08 -1.00
N VAL A 23 2.44 -7.80 -1.01
CA VAL A 23 1.66 -6.72 -0.38
C VAL A 23 0.36 -6.47 -1.16
N TRP A 24 0.38 -6.53 -2.48
CA TRP A 24 -0.79 -6.41 -3.33
C TRP A 24 -1.81 -7.51 -3.02
N ARG A 25 -1.39 -8.77 -2.88
CA ARG A 25 -2.29 -9.86 -2.48
C ARG A 25 -2.92 -9.63 -1.11
N ALA A 26 -2.14 -9.19 -0.13
CA ALA A 26 -2.66 -8.86 1.20
C ALA A 26 -3.63 -7.64 1.16
N PHE A 27 -3.37 -6.69 0.27
CA PHE A 27 -4.22 -5.52 0.07
C PHE A 27 -5.55 -5.89 -0.60
N VAL A 28 -5.51 -6.76 -1.60
CA VAL A 28 -6.69 -7.33 -2.27
C VAL A 28 -7.52 -8.15 -1.29
N ASP A 29 -6.89 -8.95 -0.41
CA ASP A 29 -7.58 -9.71 0.62
C ASP A 29 -8.37 -8.82 1.59
N MET A 30 -7.79 -7.67 1.96
CA MET A 30 -8.46 -6.68 2.82
C MET A 30 -9.47 -5.81 2.06
N TYR A 31 -9.22 -5.54 0.78
CA TYR A 31 -10.02 -4.67 -0.06
C TYR A 31 -10.15 -5.23 -1.48
N PRO A 32 -11.11 -6.13 -1.73
CA PRO A 32 -11.23 -6.85 -3.00
C PRO A 32 -11.50 -5.93 -4.20
N GLN A 33 -12.02 -4.72 -3.96
CA GLN A 33 -12.20 -3.73 -5.01
C GLN A 33 -10.87 -3.19 -5.57
N ALA A 34 -9.75 -3.44 -4.88
CA ALA A 34 -8.40 -3.16 -5.37
C ALA A 34 -8.11 -3.88 -6.70
N GLU A 35 -8.63 -5.10 -6.90
CA GLU A 35 -8.44 -5.87 -8.14
C GLU A 35 -9.05 -5.17 -9.36
N HIS A 36 -10.14 -4.43 -9.16
CA HIS A 36 -10.77 -3.68 -10.25
C HIS A 36 -9.82 -2.61 -10.76
N TYR A 37 -9.01 -1.98 -9.90
CA TYR A 37 -8.04 -0.97 -10.34
C TYR A 37 -6.97 -1.58 -11.25
N THR A 38 -6.49 -2.79 -11.00
CA THR A 38 -5.59 -3.49 -11.93
C THR A 38 -6.26 -3.79 -13.27
N GLY A 39 -7.57 -4.01 -13.31
CA GLY A 39 -8.32 -4.22 -14.56
C GLY A 39 -8.54 -2.93 -15.38
N PHE A 40 -8.48 -1.75 -14.76
CA PHE A 40 -8.70 -0.46 -15.43
C PHE A 40 -7.43 0.12 -16.06
N THR A 41 -6.26 -0.44 -15.81
CA THR A 41 -4.99 0.17 -16.22
C THR A 41 -3.92 -0.87 -16.54
N ASP A 42 -3.39 -0.81 -17.77
CA ASP A 42 -2.21 -1.58 -18.22
C ASP A 42 -0.90 -1.18 -17.54
N ARG A 43 -0.86 -0.06 -16.80
CA ARG A 43 0.32 0.35 -16.02
C ARG A 43 0.29 -0.26 -14.63
N GLU A 44 1.47 -0.70 -14.19
CA GLU A 44 1.69 -1.18 -12.83
C GLU A 44 1.41 -0.08 -11.79
N LEU A 45 0.49 -0.35 -10.86
CA LEU A 45 0.16 0.57 -9.78
C LEU A 45 1.34 0.64 -8.79
N PRO A 46 1.97 1.82 -8.59
CA PRO A 46 3.07 1.95 -7.66
C PRO A 46 2.55 1.78 -6.23
N LEU A 47 3.03 0.76 -5.54
CA LEU A 47 2.76 0.54 -4.12
C LEU A 47 3.86 1.19 -3.28
N ILE A 48 3.46 2.05 -2.36
CA ILE A 48 4.38 2.74 -1.45
C ILE A 48 4.10 2.20 -0.04
N ALA A 49 5.07 1.50 0.53
CA ALA A 49 5.05 1.13 1.93
C ALA A 49 5.39 2.35 2.77
N LEU A 50 4.59 2.63 3.80
CA LEU A 50 4.89 3.65 4.79
C LEU A 50 5.45 2.96 6.02
N GLU A 51 6.78 2.90 6.10
CA GLU A 51 7.45 2.34 7.27
C GLU A 51 7.55 3.41 8.36
N PRO A 52 7.29 3.12 9.65
CA PRO A 52 7.53 4.08 10.71
C PRO A 52 9.00 4.50 10.70
N ALA A 53 9.26 5.79 10.51
CA ALA A 53 10.57 6.35 10.73
C ALA A 53 10.75 6.34 12.25
N GLY A 54 11.54 5.39 12.77
CA GLY A 54 11.83 5.28 14.20
C GLY A 54 12.09 6.66 14.83
N THR A 55 11.55 6.83 16.04
CA THR A 55 11.64 8.01 16.90
C THR A 55 13.06 8.56 16.96
#